data_AF-A0A7X5E4R5-F1
#
_entry.id   AF-A0A7X5E4R5-F1
#
_cell.length_a   1.000
_cell.length_b   1.000
_cell.length_c   1.000
_cell.angle_alpha   90.00
_cell.angle_beta   90.00
_cell.angle_gamma   90.00
#
_symmetry.space_group_name_H-M   'P 1'
#
loop_
_entity.id
_entity.type
_entity.pdbx_description
1 polymer ?
#
loop_
_entity_poly.entity_id
_entity_poly.type
_entity_poly.pdbx_seq_one_letter_code
_entity_poly.pdbx_strand_id
1 'polypeptide(L)'
;MNEMFNMQSVKQLVEESITEALADEAPQMSIPMIESQLRRLQERQQELFRLAFDAGAECTDYDEEIQQVNLEKTRLLQQKAELEHFGATAQEFDQRLSQITEVLTEASGAITDFDDVSVRQLVSNIKVIDKERLMIRFKDGSEIEQTLP
;
A
#
# COMPACT_ATOMS: atom_id res chain seq x y z
N MET A 1 -17.03 -28.38 15.44
CA MET A 1 -17.15 -26.91 15.29
C MET A 1 -16.00 -26.52 14.38
N ASN A 2 -16.17 -26.81 13.09
CA ASN A 2 -15.07 -26.90 12.14
C ASN A 2 -14.97 -25.62 11.32
N GLU A 3 -13.76 -25.07 11.34
CA GLU A 3 -13.07 -24.72 10.11
C GLU A 3 -13.80 -23.71 9.21
N MET A 4 -14.34 -22.63 9.80
CA MET A 4 -13.92 -21.31 9.31
C MET A 4 -12.41 -21.20 9.56
N PHE A 5 -11.63 -21.94 8.77
CA PHE A 5 -10.18 -21.94 8.79
C PHE A 5 -9.77 -20.57 8.28
N ASN A 6 -9.83 -19.62 9.20
CA ASN A 6 -9.10 -18.39 9.33
C ASN A 6 -8.91 -17.52 8.09
N MET A 7 -9.70 -17.66 7.03
CA MET A 7 -9.49 -16.89 5.81
C MET A 7 -9.71 -15.40 6.05
N GLN A 8 -10.63 -15.05 6.96
CA GLN A 8 -10.80 -13.67 7.45
C GLN A 8 -9.61 -13.19 8.28
N SER A 9 -9.05 -14.00 9.17
CA SER A 9 -7.89 -13.56 9.97
C SER A 9 -6.58 -13.57 9.18
N VAL A 10 -6.42 -14.44 8.18
CA VAL A 10 -5.31 -14.39 7.23
C VAL A 10 -5.41 -13.14 6.37
N LYS A 11 -6.63 -12.79 5.90
CA LYS A 11 -6.88 -11.54 5.19
C LYS A 11 -6.53 -10.32 6.06
N GLN A 12 -6.99 -10.28 7.31
CA GLN A 12 -6.67 -9.21 8.25
C GLN A 12 -5.17 -9.12 8.53
N LEU A 13 -4.49 -10.24 8.75
CA LEU A 13 -3.05 -10.25 9.02
C LEU A 13 -2.23 -9.72 7.84
N VAL A 14 -2.63 -10.04 6.61
CA VAL A 14 -1.98 -9.55 5.38
C VAL A 14 -2.26 -8.05 5.20
N GLU A 15 -3.49 -7.59 5.43
CA GLU A 15 -3.84 -6.16 5.37
C GLU A 15 -3.08 -5.34 6.43
N GLU A 16 -2.97 -5.82 7.66
CA GLU A 16 -2.24 -5.16 8.75
C GLU A 16 -0.73 -5.10 8.47
N SER A 17 -0.12 -6.21 8.03
CA SER A 17 1.32 -6.26 7.75
C SER A 17 1.73 -5.34 6.59
N ILE A 18 0.88 -5.20 5.57
CA ILE A 18 1.12 -4.30 4.44
C ILE A 18 0.96 -2.84 4.89
N THR A 19 -0.05 -2.55 5.71
CA THR A 19 -0.31 -1.19 6.21
C THR A 19 0.82 -0.70 7.14
N GLU A 20 1.31 -1.57 8.03
CA GLU A 20 2.37 -1.24 8.98
C GLU A 20 3.71 -0.96 8.29
N ALA A 21 4.07 -1.73 7.26
CA ALA A 21 5.29 -1.50 6.48
C ALA A 21 5.28 -0.15 5.73
N LEU A 22 4.10 0.43 5.45
CA LEU A 22 3.94 1.68 4.71
C LEU A 22 3.86 2.92 5.61
N ALA A 23 3.51 2.75 6.89
CA ALA A 23 3.38 3.87 7.83
C ALA A 23 4.74 4.51 8.21
N ASP A 24 5.85 3.80 7.99
CA ASP A 24 7.21 4.25 8.35
C ASP A 24 7.82 5.22 7.31
N GLU A 25 7.18 5.40 6.15
CA GLU A 25 7.70 6.19 5.02
C GLU A 25 6.94 7.51 4.80
N ALA A 26 6.47 8.18 5.86
CA ALA A 26 5.86 9.51 5.73
C ALA A 26 6.92 10.63 5.82
N PRO A 27 7.32 11.26 4.70
CA PRO A 27 8.24 12.38 4.72
C PRO A 27 7.62 13.60 5.42
N GLN A 28 8.43 14.22 6.29
CA GLN A 28 8.07 15.30 7.23
C GLN A 28 7.65 16.64 6.57
N MET A 29 7.61 16.74 5.23
CA MET A 29 7.18 17.92 4.49
C MET A 29 6.16 17.56 3.42
N SER A 30 5.07 18.33 3.32
CA SER A 30 4.02 18.15 2.32
C SER A 30 4.27 18.98 1.05
N ILE A 31 3.85 18.44 -0.11
CA ILE A 31 3.91 19.12 -1.42
C ILE A 31 3.42 20.58 -1.39
N PRO A 32 2.24 20.92 -0.81
CA PRO A 32 1.77 22.32 -0.77
C PRO A 32 2.68 23.25 0.04
N MET A 33 3.39 22.73 1.04
CA MET A 33 4.35 23.50 1.84
C MET A 33 5.62 23.82 1.03
N ILE A 34 6.12 22.84 0.26
CA ILE A 34 7.25 23.02 -0.66
C ILE A 34 6.89 24.03 -1.76
N GLU A 35 5.70 23.98 -2.33
CA GLU A 35 5.25 24.95 -3.34
C GLU A 35 5.16 26.38 -2.81
N SER A 36 4.76 26.54 -1.54
CA SER A 36 4.75 27.84 -0.86
C SER A 36 6.17 28.38 -0.64
N GLN A 37 7.14 27.52 -0.30
CA GLN A 37 8.55 27.92 -0.19
C GLN A 37 9.16 28.26 -1.55
N LEU A 38 8.86 27.50 -2.61
CA LEU A 38 9.31 27.80 -3.97
C LEU A 38 8.83 29.17 -4.46
N ARG A 39 7.56 29.53 -4.20
CA ARG A 39 7.02 30.86 -4.53
C ARG A 39 7.79 31.98 -3.82
N ARG A 40 8.04 31.83 -2.51
CA ARG A 40 8.82 32.80 -1.73
C ARG A 40 10.25 32.98 -2.25
N LEU A 41 10.91 31.87 -2.61
CA LEU A 41 12.25 31.94 -3.21
C LEU A 41 12.24 32.60 -4.59
N GLN A 42 11.20 32.39 -5.40
CA GLN A 42 11.03 33.08 -6.69
C GLN A 42 10.82 34.59 -6.52
N GLU A 43 10.01 35.01 -5.55
CA GLU A 43 9.82 36.42 -5.22
C GLU A 43 11.13 37.07 -4.77
N ARG A 44 11.89 36.40 -3.88
CA ARG A 44 13.20 36.86 -3.44
C ARG A 44 14.20 36.96 -4.60
N GLN A 45 14.20 35.99 -5.50
CA GLN A 45 15.05 36.01 -6.69
C GLN A 45 14.75 37.22 -7.59
N GLN A 46 13.46 37.54 -7.81
CA GLN A 46 13.04 38.69 -8.60
C GLN A 46 13.44 40.01 -7.93
N GLU A 47 13.32 40.09 -6.61
CA GLU A 47 13.77 41.25 -5.84
C GLU A 47 15.28 41.46 -5.99
N LEU A 48 16.09 40.40 -5.84
CA LEU A 48 17.54 40.45 -6.00
C LEU A 48 17.95 40.86 -7.42
N PHE A 49 17.27 40.34 -8.45
CA PHE A 49 17.51 40.78 -9.82
C PHE A 49 17.17 42.26 -10.04
N ARG A 50 16.11 42.77 -9.41
CA ARG A 50 15.77 44.21 -9.50
C ARG A 50 16.83 45.06 -8.81
N LEU A 51 17.29 44.66 -7.62
CA LEU A 51 18.35 45.36 -6.89
C LEU A 51 19.67 45.35 -7.67
N ALA A 52 20.05 44.22 -8.28
CA ALA A 52 21.23 44.13 -9.14
C ALA A 52 21.11 45.02 -10.39
N PHE A 53 19.92 45.08 -10.99
CA PHE A 53 19.65 45.97 -12.13
C PHE A 53 19.77 47.46 -11.74
N ASP A 54 19.20 47.84 -10.59
CA ASP A 54 19.24 49.21 -10.07
C ASP A 54 20.66 49.64 -9.63
N ALA A 55 21.49 48.69 -9.17
CA ALA A 55 22.88 48.91 -8.76
C ALA A 55 23.88 49.01 -9.93
N GLY A 56 23.48 48.62 -11.15
CA GLY A 56 24.29 48.68 -12.36
C GLY A 56 25.08 47.40 -12.66
N ALA A 57 25.43 47.20 -13.94
CA ALA A 57 25.95 45.94 -14.48
C ALA A 57 27.29 45.45 -13.92
N GLU A 58 27.99 46.25 -13.11
CA GLU A 58 29.24 45.88 -12.43
C GLU A 58 29.03 45.46 -10.96
N CYS A 59 27.81 45.54 -10.43
CA CYS A 59 27.50 45.13 -9.06
C CYS A 59 27.33 43.60 -8.97
N THR A 60 28.23 42.95 -8.24
CA THR A 60 28.21 41.49 -7.98
C THR A 60 27.69 41.14 -6.59
N ASP A 61 27.26 42.14 -5.80
CA ASP A 61 26.91 41.98 -4.38
C ASP A 61 25.73 41.02 -4.15
N TYR A 62 24.93 40.77 -5.18
CA TYR A 62 23.75 39.90 -5.13
C TYR A 62 23.96 38.53 -5.81
N ASP A 63 25.08 38.31 -6.49
CA ASP A 63 25.32 37.09 -7.26
C ASP A 63 25.39 35.84 -6.38
N GLU A 64 26.04 35.94 -5.22
CA GLU A 64 26.12 34.84 -4.24
C GLU A 64 24.74 34.49 -3.68
N GLU A 65 23.92 35.50 -3.37
CA GLU A 65 22.55 35.30 -2.83
C GLU A 65 21.64 34.69 -3.91
N ILE A 66 21.78 35.11 -5.17
CA ILE A 66 21.08 34.51 -6.31
C ILE A 66 21.50 33.05 -6.52
N GLN A 67 22.78 32.72 -6.38
CA GLN A 67 23.27 31.34 -6.45
C GLN A 67 22.70 30.47 -5.32
N GLN A 68 22.66 30.99 -4.09
CA GLN A 68 22.08 30.28 -2.96
C GLN A 68 20.58 30.02 -3.15
N VAL A 69 19.82 31.01 -3.61
CA VAL A 69 18.39 30.87 -3.91
C VAL A 69 18.15 29.81 -5.00
N ASN A 70 18.99 29.77 -6.04
CA ASN A 70 18.90 28.74 -7.07
C ASN A 70 19.19 27.34 -6.53
N LEU A 71 20.21 27.20 -5.67
CA LEU A 71 20.55 25.92 -5.03
C LEU A 71 19.39 25.41 -4.17
N GLU A 72 18.81 26.27 -3.33
CA GLU A 72 17.66 25.92 -2.49
C GLU A 72 16.43 25.54 -3.34
N LYS A 73 16.18 26.27 -4.43
CA LYS A 73 15.10 25.98 -5.36
C LYS A 73 15.27 24.60 -6.04
N THR A 74 16.48 24.27 -6.49
CA THR A 74 16.78 22.95 -7.06
C THR A 74 16.58 21.84 -6.04
N ARG A 75 17.03 22.04 -4.79
CA ARG A 75 16.82 21.08 -3.70
C ARG A 75 15.33 20.85 -3.44
N LEU A 76 14.53 21.91 -3.36
CA LEU A 76 13.09 21.80 -3.13
C LEU A 76 12.35 21.14 -4.30
N LEU A 77 12.78 21.39 -5.55
CA LEU A 77 12.22 20.71 -6.71
C LEU A 77 12.52 19.20 -6.71
N GLN A 78 13.74 18.82 -6.34
CA GLN A 78 14.11 17.41 -6.20
C GLN A 78 13.27 16.72 -5.11
N GLN A 79 13.13 17.38 -3.96
CA GLN A 79 12.31 16.87 -2.87
C GLN A 79 10.82 16.74 -3.28
N LYS A 80 10.28 17.71 -4.04
CA LYS A 80 8.93 17.62 -4.59
C LYS A 80 8.77 16.40 -5.52
N ALA A 81 9.73 16.16 -6.42
CA ALA A 81 9.69 15.02 -7.32
C ALA A 81 9.72 13.68 -6.58
N GLU A 82 10.50 13.58 -5.50
CA GLU A 82 10.52 12.40 -4.63
C GLU A 82 9.16 12.18 -3.94
N LEU A 83 8.54 13.23 -3.41
CA LEU A 83 7.20 13.15 -2.81
C LEU A 83 6.11 12.76 -3.82
N GLU A 84 6.16 13.32 -5.02
CA GLU A 84 5.21 13.00 -6.09
C GLU A 84 5.38 11.55 -6.57
N HIS A 85 6.63 11.08 -6.70
CA HIS A 85 6.91 9.69 -7.02
C HIS A 85 6.41 8.75 -5.92
N PHE A 86 6.66 9.08 -4.65
CA PHE A 86 6.18 8.32 -3.52
C PHE A 86 4.64 8.27 -3.46
N GLY A 87 3.98 9.42 -3.65
CA GLY A 87 2.52 9.51 -3.68
C GLY A 87 1.90 8.74 -4.85
N ALA A 88 2.49 8.81 -6.05
CA ALA A 88 2.03 8.03 -7.21
C ALA A 88 2.20 6.52 -6.98
N THR A 89 3.33 6.14 -6.37
CA THR A 89 3.62 4.75 -6.00
C THR A 89 2.62 4.25 -4.96
N ALA A 90 2.36 5.02 -3.91
CA ALA A 90 1.37 4.70 -2.88
C ALA A 90 -0.05 4.55 -3.48
N GLN A 91 -0.45 5.42 -4.41
CA GLN A 91 -1.74 5.32 -5.08
C GLN A 91 -1.86 4.07 -5.96
N GLU A 92 -0.80 3.71 -6.70
CA GLU A 92 -0.77 2.47 -7.49
C GLU A 92 -0.84 1.24 -6.57
N PHE A 93 -0.16 1.28 -5.42
CA PHE A 93 -0.22 0.22 -4.42
C PHE A 93 -1.60 0.12 -3.76
N ASP A 94 -2.26 1.22 -3.41
CA ASP A 94 -3.65 1.22 -2.89
C ASP A 94 -4.61 0.59 -3.90
N GLN A 95 -4.45 0.90 -5.20
CA GLN A 95 -5.24 0.27 -6.25
C GLN A 95 -5.00 -1.24 -6.33
N ARG A 96 -3.74 -1.68 -6.26
CA ARG A 96 -3.40 -3.12 -6.24
C ARG A 96 -3.91 -3.81 -4.98
N LEU A 97 -3.82 -3.17 -3.82
CA LEU A 97 -4.34 -3.69 -2.57
C LEU A 97 -5.87 -3.82 -2.65
N SER A 98 -6.57 -2.81 -3.17
CA SER A 98 -8.01 -2.88 -3.40
C SER A 98 -8.38 -4.02 -4.35
N GLN A 99 -7.63 -4.25 -5.42
CA GLN A 99 -7.85 -5.37 -6.33
C GLN A 99 -7.63 -6.72 -5.64
N ILE A 100 -6.58 -6.85 -4.83
CA ILE A 100 -6.31 -8.07 -4.05
C ILE A 100 -7.44 -8.29 -3.03
N THR A 101 -7.87 -7.25 -2.30
CA THR A 101 -8.97 -7.31 -1.35
C THR A 101 -10.29 -7.68 -2.04
N GLU A 102 -10.54 -7.18 -3.25
CA GLU A 102 -11.71 -7.53 -4.07
C GLU A 102 -11.66 -9.00 -4.50
N VAL A 103 -10.55 -9.47 -5.08
CA VAL A 103 -10.34 -10.88 -5.45
C VAL A 103 -10.47 -11.81 -4.24
N LEU A 104 -9.93 -11.42 -3.07
CA LEU A 104 -10.08 -12.19 -1.83
C LEU A 104 -11.51 -12.20 -1.30
N THR A 105 -12.31 -11.19 -1.61
CA THR A 105 -13.73 -11.12 -1.23
C THR A 105 -14.60 -11.94 -2.20
N GLU A 106 -14.26 -11.92 -3.49
CA GLU A 106 -14.94 -12.68 -4.54
C GLU A 106 -14.60 -14.17 -4.50
N ALA A 107 -13.39 -14.53 -4.04
CA ALA A 107 -12.98 -15.88 -3.68
C ALA A 107 -13.65 -16.37 -2.37
N SER A 108 -14.95 -16.11 -2.24
CA SER A 108 -15.83 -16.78 -1.31
C SER A 108 -15.65 -18.28 -1.52
N GLY A 109 -14.88 -18.92 -0.65
CA GLY A 109 -14.71 -20.38 -0.58
C GLY A 109 -15.98 -21.13 -0.22
N ALA A 110 -17.15 -20.52 -0.43
CA ALA A 110 -18.41 -21.21 -0.45
C ALA A 110 -18.40 -22.15 -1.66
N ILE A 111 -18.30 -23.45 -1.40
CA ILE A 111 -18.69 -24.49 -2.35
C ILE A 111 -20.17 -24.24 -2.65
N THR A 112 -20.47 -23.43 -3.66
CA THR A 112 -21.84 -23.04 -4.01
C THR A 112 -22.63 -24.20 -4.59
N ASP A 113 -21.91 -25.20 -5.13
CA ASP A 113 -22.47 -26.42 -5.72
C ASP A 113 -21.64 -27.64 -5.28
N PHE A 114 -22.33 -28.76 -5.02
CA PHE A 114 -21.65 -30.02 -4.72
C PHE A 114 -20.86 -30.50 -5.95
N ASP A 115 -19.53 -30.48 -5.85
CA ASP A 115 -18.64 -31.03 -6.87
C ASP A 115 -18.07 -32.39 -6.43
N ASP A 116 -18.57 -33.46 -7.04
CA ASP A 116 -18.11 -34.83 -6.80
C ASP A 116 -16.60 -34.99 -7.07
N VAL A 117 -16.05 -34.23 -8.04
CA VAL A 117 -14.62 -34.30 -8.38
C VAL A 117 -13.79 -33.74 -7.24
N SER A 118 -14.10 -32.53 -6.76
CA SER A 118 -13.43 -31.92 -5.60
C SER A 118 -13.55 -32.77 -4.35
N VAL A 119 -14.74 -33.33 -4.07
CA VAL A 119 -14.94 -34.20 -2.90
C VAL A 119 -14.07 -35.46 -2.98
N ARG A 120 -13.99 -36.12 -4.14
CA ARG A 120 -13.11 -37.29 -4.34
C ARG A 120 -11.63 -36.94 -4.32
N GLN A 121 -11.28 -35.71 -4.64
CA GLN A 121 -9.90 -35.24 -4.54
C GLN A 121 -9.50 -34.96 -3.10
N LEU A 122 -10.41 -34.46 -2.28
CA LEU A 122 -10.18 -34.10 -0.88
C LEU A 122 -10.31 -35.28 0.09
N VAL A 123 -11.35 -36.10 -0.08
CA VAL A 123 -11.69 -37.17 0.86
C VAL A 123 -10.97 -38.47 0.49
N SER A 124 -10.31 -39.07 1.46
CA SER A 124 -9.69 -40.40 1.34
C SER A 124 -10.70 -41.51 1.63
N ASN A 125 -11.45 -41.40 2.72
CA ASN A 125 -12.36 -42.44 3.21
C ASN A 125 -13.40 -41.85 4.18
N ILE A 126 -14.61 -42.38 4.17
CA ILE A 126 -15.65 -42.13 5.17
C ILE A 126 -15.99 -43.46 5.86
N LYS A 127 -15.81 -43.52 7.19
CA LYS A 127 -16.20 -44.66 8.03
C LYS A 127 -17.46 -44.35 8.82
N VAL A 128 -18.41 -45.28 8.81
CA VAL A 128 -19.59 -45.23 9.69
C VAL A 128 -19.19 -45.77 11.06
N ILE A 129 -19.25 -44.94 12.10
CA ILE A 129 -18.92 -45.33 13.47
C ILE A 129 -20.15 -45.94 14.15
N ASP A 130 -21.29 -45.24 14.06
CA ASP A 130 -22.59 -45.74 14.50
C ASP A 130 -23.74 -45.09 13.71
N LYS A 131 -24.99 -45.22 14.19
CA LYS A 131 -26.18 -44.71 13.52
C LYS A 131 -26.17 -43.19 13.29
N GLU A 132 -25.45 -42.45 14.12
CA GLU A 132 -25.49 -40.98 14.12
C GLU A 132 -24.11 -40.37 13.85
N ARG A 133 -23.04 -41.19 13.75
CA ARG A 133 -21.67 -40.68 13.66
C ARG A 133 -20.88 -41.25 12.50
N LEU A 134 -20.25 -40.34 11.76
CA LEU A 134 -19.34 -40.61 10.65
C LEU A 134 -17.95 -40.08 10.99
N MET A 135 -16.92 -40.80 10.53
CA MET A 135 -15.53 -40.36 10.55
C MET A 135 -15.05 -40.13 9.12
N ILE A 136 -14.71 -38.89 8.78
CA ILE A 136 -14.23 -38.47 7.47
C ILE A 136 -12.73 -38.28 7.55
N ARG A 137 -11.98 -38.99 6.71
CA ARG A 137 -10.53 -38.83 6.56
C ARG A 137 -10.21 -38.14 5.25
N PHE A 138 -9.45 -37.06 5.31
CA PHE A 138 -8.96 -36.30 4.17
C PHE A 138 -7.61 -36.84 3.68
N LYS A 139 -7.26 -36.56 2.42
CA LYS A 139 -6.00 -37.03 1.82
C LYS A 139 -4.75 -36.35 2.37
N ASP A 140 -4.91 -35.17 2.97
CA ASP A 140 -3.85 -34.46 3.70
C ASP A 140 -3.52 -35.11 5.06
N GLY A 141 -4.33 -36.07 5.51
CA GLY A 141 -4.20 -36.77 6.78
C GLY A 141 -5.11 -36.24 7.90
N SER A 142 -5.86 -35.16 7.66
CA SER A 142 -6.81 -34.59 8.62
C SER A 142 -8.04 -35.51 8.81
N GLU A 143 -8.60 -35.54 10.01
CA GLU A 143 -9.77 -36.35 10.36
C GLU A 143 -10.86 -35.50 11.03
N ILE A 144 -12.11 -35.72 10.63
CA ILE A 144 -13.29 -35.02 11.17
C ILE A 144 -14.35 -36.05 11.57
N GLU A 145 -14.86 -35.92 12.79
CA GLU A 145 -16.07 -36.64 13.24
C GLU A 145 -17.31 -35.78 12.97
N GLN A 146 -18.26 -36.31 12.22
CA GLN A 146 -19.50 -35.64 11.84
C GLN A 146 -20.71 -36.38 12.42
N THR A 147 -21.51 -35.65 13.19
CA THR A 147 -22.82 -36.12 13.66
C THR A 147 -23.87 -35.86 12.58
N LEU A 148 -24.65 -36.89 12.25
CA LEU A 148 -25.79 -36.79 11.34
C LEU A 148 -26.97 -36.13 12.07
N PRO A 149 -27.71 -35.20 11.42
CA PRO A 149 -28.86 -34.53 11.99
C PRO A 149 -30.09 -35.45 12.14
#